data_AF-A0A9P0PFP9-F1
#
_entry.id   AF-A0A9P0PFP9-F1
#
_cell.length_a   1.000
_cell.length_b   1.000
_cell.length_c   1.000
_cell.angle_alpha   90.00
_cell.angle_beta   90.00
_cell.angle_gamma   90.00
#
_symmetry.space_group_name_H-M   'P 1'
#
loop_
_entity.id
_entity.type
_entity.pdbx_description
1 polymer ?
#
loop_
_entity_poly.entity_id
_entity_poly.type
_entity_poly.pdbx_seq_one_letter_code
_entity_poly.pdbx_strand_id
1 'polypeptide(L)'
;MSSAGGVKHVANVQYNKGVRSVQSVPLIVIQEQRYHLNPSKSKWITIGRAYQWSFQPVLNIKGLKTEGVTLNEEDWYEVLNQEGIITNFFFSDDIFHPIQGNSFCISFDRFPDYQTIKIEDRWSNVVYLGKETVLKLFQLAPLIAYTMNMLKTQEFQKYFTTLVQDVQTKHIDVRDYIM
;
A
#
# COMPACT_ATOMS: atom_id res chain seq x y z
N MET A 1 -40.04 2.49 53.72
CA MET A 1 -39.30 3.40 52.83
C MET A 1 -37.81 3.00 52.93
N SER A 2 -37.29 1.92 52.33
CA SER A 2 -37.06 1.65 50.88
C SER A 2 -36.75 2.93 50.11
N SER A 3 -35.58 3.14 49.47
CA SER A 3 -34.64 2.23 48.83
C SER A 3 -33.28 2.90 48.57
N ALA A 4 -32.22 2.07 48.46
CA ALA A 4 -31.09 2.10 47.50
C ALA A 4 -30.32 3.43 47.27
N GLY A 5 -29.00 3.49 47.47
CA GLY A 5 -27.99 2.89 46.56
C GLY A 5 -27.53 3.96 45.55
N GLY A 6 -26.26 4.18 45.22
CA GLY A 6 -25.00 3.54 45.56
C GLY A 6 -23.85 4.31 44.90
N VAL A 7 -22.65 3.77 45.08
CA VAL A 7 -21.46 3.89 44.22
C VAL A 7 -20.81 5.27 44.09
N LYS A 8 -19.75 5.50 44.88
CA LYS A 8 -18.60 6.32 44.47
C LYS A 8 -17.41 5.40 44.23
N HIS A 9 -17.26 4.93 42.98
CA HIS A 9 -15.98 4.49 42.45
C HIS A 9 -15.74 5.22 41.14
N VAL A 10 -14.94 6.29 41.21
CA VAL A 10 -14.34 6.89 40.03
C VAL A 10 -13.19 5.98 39.62
N ALA A 11 -13.47 5.05 38.73
CA ALA A 11 -12.41 4.30 38.07
C ALA A 11 -11.69 5.26 37.11
N ASN A 12 -10.49 5.68 37.50
CA ASN A 12 -9.52 6.25 36.57
C ASN A 12 -9.18 5.18 35.54
N VAL A 13 -9.84 5.24 34.37
CA VAL A 13 -9.38 4.50 33.20
C VAL A 13 -8.16 5.25 32.67
N GLN A 14 -6.99 4.88 33.19
CA GLN A 14 -5.72 5.14 32.52
C GLN A 14 -5.78 4.41 31.17
N TYR A 15 -5.91 5.17 30.09
CA TYR A 15 -5.67 4.65 28.75
C TYR A 15 -4.22 4.18 28.70
N ASN A 16 -4.04 2.85 28.68
CA ASN A 16 -2.76 2.20 28.45
C ASN A 16 -2.20 2.67 27.09
N LYS A 17 -1.34 3.70 27.14
CA LYS A 17 -0.36 3.99 26.09
C LYS A 17 0.64 2.84 26.08
N GLY A 18 0.33 1.78 25.34
CA GLY A 18 1.15 0.58 25.40
C GLY A 18 0.84 -0.49 24.36
N VAL A 19 0.19 -0.15 23.25
CA VAL A 19 0.28 -1.04 22.08
C VAL A 19 1.53 -0.60 21.33
N ARG A 20 2.67 -1.25 21.62
CA ARG A 20 3.79 -1.26 20.69
C ARG A 20 3.21 -1.73 19.36
N SER A 21 3.13 -0.84 18.38
CA SER A 21 2.80 -1.25 17.01
C SER A 21 3.74 -2.40 16.69
N VAL A 22 3.17 -3.54 16.30
CA VAL A 22 3.95 -4.61 15.69
C VAL A 22 4.70 -3.93 14.55
N GLN A 23 6.01 -3.78 14.68
CA GLN A 23 6.84 -3.26 13.60
C GLN A 23 6.71 -4.26 12.46
N SER A 24 5.79 -3.98 11.54
CA SER A 24 5.68 -4.71 10.29
C SER A 24 7.03 -4.57 9.60
N VAL A 25 7.69 -5.69 9.33
CA VAL A 25 8.92 -5.68 8.53
C VAL A 25 8.60 -4.95 7.22
N PRO A 26 9.30 -3.85 6.89
CA PRO A 26 8.99 -3.08 5.71
C PRO A 26 9.13 -3.97 4.48
N LEU A 27 8.14 -3.89 3.57
CA LEU A 27 8.21 -4.62 2.31
C LEU A 27 9.42 -4.12 1.52
N ILE A 28 10.31 -5.05 1.15
CA ILE A 28 11.53 -4.72 0.40
C ILE A 28 11.15 -4.82 -1.08
N VAL A 29 11.15 -3.67 -1.75
CA VAL A 29 10.92 -3.59 -3.19
C VAL A 29 12.27 -3.33 -3.86
N ILE A 30 12.57 -4.07 -4.92
CA ILE A 30 13.80 -3.91 -5.71
C ILE A 30 13.47 -3.52 -7.16
N GLN A 31 14.47 -3.01 -7.89
CA GLN A 31 14.32 -2.54 -9.28
C GLN A 31 13.18 -1.51 -9.41
N GLU A 32 13.12 -0.55 -8.49
CA GLU A 32 12.03 0.41 -8.40
C GLU A 32 12.11 1.51 -9.47
N GLN A 33 10.98 1.76 -10.13
CA GLN A 33 10.73 2.96 -10.93
C GLN A 33 9.75 3.87 -10.21
N ARG A 34 10.11 5.15 -10.02
CA ARG A 34 9.32 6.12 -9.24
C ARG A 34 8.62 7.14 -10.14
N TYR A 35 7.34 7.39 -9.87
CA TYR A 35 6.55 8.41 -10.55
C TYR A 35 5.79 9.28 -9.55
N HIS A 36 5.96 10.60 -9.62
CA HIS A 36 5.26 11.52 -8.73
C HIS A 36 3.82 11.73 -9.18
N LEU A 37 2.89 11.70 -8.21
CA LEU A 37 1.46 11.87 -8.44
C LEU A 37 0.99 13.32 -8.25
N ASN A 38 1.82 14.19 -7.66
CA ASN A 38 1.48 15.58 -7.44
C ASN A 38 2.67 16.54 -7.61
N PRO A 39 2.44 17.84 -7.91
CA PRO A 39 3.52 18.81 -8.14
C PRO A 39 4.47 18.99 -6.94
N SER A 40 3.94 18.90 -5.71
CA SER A 40 4.75 18.99 -4.49
C SER A 40 5.60 17.73 -4.23
N LYS A 41 5.49 16.70 -5.08
CA LYS A 41 6.21 15.43 -4.98
C LYS A 41 6.00 14.67 -3.66
N SER A 42 4.98 15.06 -2.88
CA SER A 42 4.65 14.48 -1.58
C SER A 42 3.84 13.19 -1.67
N LYS A 43 3.38 12.82 -2.87
CA LYS A 43 2.75 11.55 -3.21
C LYS A 43 3.41 10.98 -4.46
N TRP A 44 3.69 9.69 -4.47
CA TRP A 44 4.32 9.03 -5.59
C TRP A 44 3.97 7.54 -5.60
N ILE A 45 4.11 6.92 -6.75
CA ILE A 45 4.12 5.47 -6.87
C ILE A 45 5.54 4.97 -7.10
N THR A 46 5.80 3.74 -6.66
CA THR A 46 6.92 2.95 -7.15
C THR A 46 6.42 1.63 -7.72
N ILE A 47 7.00 1.21 -8.84
CA ILE A 47 6.75 -0.09 -9.45
C ILE A 47 8.05 -0.86 -9.39
N GLY A 48 8.02 -2.07 -8.84
CA GLY A 48 9.21 -2.89 -8.66
C GLY A 48 8.84 -4.32 -8.29
N ARG A 49 9.79 -5.05 -7.70
CA ARG A 49 9.57 -6.45 -7.27
C ARG A 49 9.61 -6.57 -5.76
N ALA A 50 8.59 -7.16 -5.16
CA ALA A 50 8.56 -7.44 -3.74
C ALA A 50 9.38 -8.69 -3.40
N TYR A 51 10.50 -8.54 -2.68
CA TYR A 51 11.36 -9.66 -2.27
C TYR A 51 10.57 -10.71 -1.48
N GLN A 52 9.76 -10.25 -0.52
CA GLN A 52 8.97 -11.13 0.35
C GLN A 52 7.87 -11.88 -0.39
N TRP A 53 7.47 -11.44 -1.59
CA TRP A 53 6.46 -12.12 -2.42
C TRP A 53 7.12 -12.79 -3.61
N SER A 54 8.27 -13.43 -3.39
CA SER A 54 9.01 -14.17 -4.43
C SER A 54 9.34 -13.33 -5.67
N PHE A 55 9.68 -12.06 -5.46
CA PHE A 55 9.99 -11.10 -6.53
C PHE A 55 8.83 -10.81 -7.50
N GLN A 56 7.58 -11.01 -7.05
CA GLN A 56 6.40 -10.61 -7.80
C GLN A 56 6.41 -9.09 -8.05
N PRO A 57 6.02 -8.64 -9.25
CA PRO A 57 5.84 -7.23 -9.53
C PRO A 57 4.72 -6.64 -8.67
N VAL A 58 4.98 -5.46 -8.11
CA VAL A 58 4.06 -4.76 -7.22
C VAL A 58 4.02 -3.27 -7.53
N LEU A 59 2.88 -2.65 -7.22
CA LEU A 59 2.70 -1.21 -7.17
C LEU A 59 2.69 -0.76 -5.72
N ASN A 60 3.55 0.17 -5.36
CA ASN A 60 3.52 0.78 -4.04
C ASN A 60 3.10 2.25 -4.14
N ILE A 61 2.00 2.61 -3.50
CA ILE A 61 1.47 3.98 -3.45
C ILE A 61 1.90 4.62 -2.15
N LYS A 62 2.78 5.63 -2.23
CA LYS A 62 3.43 6.25 -1.07
C LYS A 62 3.09 7.72 -0.92
N GLY A 63 3.23 8.18 0.32
CA GLY A 63 3.25 9.59 0.68
C GLY A 63 4.44 9.93 1.58
N LEU A 64 4.77 11.22 1.66
CA LEU A 64 5.96 11.72 2.37
C LEU A 64 6.13 11.21 3.82
N LYS A 65 5.04 10.82 4.49
CA LYS A 65 5.01 10.41 5.90
C LYS A 65 4.34 9.05 6.14
N THR A 66 4.16 8.24 5.10
CA THR A 66 3.43 6.97 5.18
C THR A 66 4.29 5.88 4.55
N GLU A 67 4.32 4.69 5.18
CA GLU A 67 4.99 3.49 4.63
C GLU A 67 4.50 3.14 3.21
N GLY A 68 3.24 3.50 2.93
CA GLY A 68 2.59 3.32 1.63
C GLY A 68 1.86 1.99 1.54
N VAL A 69 0.93 1.93 0.59
CA VAL A 69 0.11 0.75 0.35
C VAL A 69 0.74 -0.02 -0.80
N THR A 70 1.02 -1.30 -0.59
CA THR A 70 1.49 -2.17 -1.67
C THR A 70 0.34 -3.01 -2.21
N LEU A 71 0.14 -2.91 -3.52
CA LEU A 71 -0.84 -3.66 -4.29
C LEU A 71 -0.09 -4.62 -5.22
N ASN A 72 -0.53 -5.88 -5.29
CA ASN A 72 -0.13 -6.75 -6.38
C ASN A 72 -0.90 -6.36 -7.66
N GLU A 73 -0.71 -7.13 -8.74
CA GLU A 73 -1.44 -6.87 -9.99
C GLU A 73 -2.95 -7.06 -9.88
N GLU A 74 -3.41 -8.10 -9.18
CA GLU A 74 -4.83 -8.40 -9.01
C GLU A 74 -5.52 -7.28 -8.23
N ASP A 75 -4.91 -6.86 -7.12
CA ASP A 75 -5.37 -5.72 -6.31
C ASP A 75 -5.44 -4.45 -7.16
N TRP A 76 -4.41 -4.19 -7.98
CA TRP A 76 -4.39 -3.01 -8.85
C TRP A 76 -5.51 -3.08 -9.91
N TYR A 77 -5.76 -4.25 -10.48
CA TYR A 77 -6.87 -4.46 -11.41
C TYR A 77 -8.23 -4.24 -10.73
N GLU A 78 -8.40 -4.69 -9.50
CA GLU A 78 -9.59 -4.41 -8.70
C GLU A 78 -9.79 -2.90 -8.47
N VAL A 79 -8.72 -2.16 -8.17
CA VAL A 79 -8.79 -0.68 -8.07
C VAL A 79 -9.25 -0.05 -9.38
N LEU A 80 -8.71 -0.50 -10.53
CA LEU A 80 -9.08 0.01 -11.85
C LEU A 80 -10.54 -0.28 -12.20
N ASN A 81 -11.07 -1.46 -11.83
CA ASN A 81 -12.48 -1.79 -12.05
C ASN A 81 -13.43 -0.87 -11.27
N GLN A 82 -12.92 -0.14 -10.28
CA GLN A 82 -13.67 0.80 -9.45
C GLN A 82 -13.38 2.27 -9.82
N GLU A 83 -12.64 2.53 -10.91
CA GLU A 83 -12.25 3.88 -11.33
C GLU A 83 -13.45 4.83 -11.42
N GLY A 84 -14.56 4.38 -12.01
CA GLY A 84 -15.77 5.18 -12.15
C GLY A 84 -16.37 5.61 -10.80
N ILE A 85 -16.40 4.72 -9.81
CA ILE A 85 -16.92 5.01 -8.47
C ILE A 85 -15.98 5.96 -7.73
N ILE A 86 -14.67 5.66 -7.78
CA ILE A 86 -13.63 6.46 -7.14
C ILE A 86 -13.59 7.88 -7.71
N THR A 87 -13.69 8.02 -9.04
CA THR A 87 -13.71 9.33 -9.68
C THR A 87 -15.00 10.07 -9.36
N ASN A 88 -16.17 9.42 -9.45
CA ASN A 88 -17.47 10.04 -9.17
C ASN A 88 -17.58 10.60 -7.75
N PHE A 89 -16.92 9.99 -6.76
CA PHE A 89 -16.84 10.53 -5.40
C PHE A 89 -16.34 12.00 -5.36
N PHE A 90 -15.40 12.36 -6.23
CA PHE A 90 -14.83 13.72 -6.28
C PHE A 90 -15.71 14.77 -7.00
N PHE A 91 -16.86 14.36 -7.52
CA PHE A 91 -17.77 15.21 -8.29
C PHE A 91 -19.22 15.16 -7.79
N SER A 92 -19.50 14.36 -6.76
CA SER A 92 -20.85 14.16 -6.22
C SER A 92 -20.87 14.51 -4.73
N ASP A 93 -22.08 14.70 -4.20
CA ASP A 93 -22.35 14.85 -2.76
C ASP A 93 -22.90 13.59 -2.10
N ASP A 94 -22.95 12.50 -2.86
CA ASP A 94 -23.50 11.23 -2.41
C ASP A 94 -22.65 10.58 -1.32
N ILE A 95 -23.30 9.71 -0.56
CA ILE A 95 -22.67 8.84 0.43
C ILE A 95 -22.13 7.61 -0.29
N PHE A 96 -20.83 7.36 -0.15
CA PHE A 96 -20.17 6.21 -0.75
C PHE A 96 -19.84 5.17 0.32
N HIS A 97 -20.09 3.91 0.01
CA HIS A 97 -19.68 2.80 0.85
C HIS A 97 -18.22 2.43 0.59
N PRO A 98 -17.44 2.02 1.60
CA PRO A 98 -16.08 1.56 1.40
C PRO A 98 -16.01 0.40 0.41
N ILE A 99 -15.01 0.44 -0.46
CA ILE A 99 -14.72 -0.62 -1.42
C ILE A 99 -13.79 -1.62 -0.74
N GLN A 100 -14.22 -2.88 -0.67
CA GLN A 100 -13.40 -3.98 -0.15
C GLN A 100 -12.77 -4.72 -1.34
N GLY A 101 -11.44 -4.72 -1.40
CA GLY A 101 -10.68 -5.62 -2.26
C GLY A 101 -10.17 -6.83 -1.46
N ASN A 102 -9.40 -7.69 -2.12
CA ASN A 102 -8.87 -8.90 -1.46
C ASN A 102 -7.85 -8.58 -0.35
N SER A 103 -6.97 -7.61 -0.59
CA SER A 103 -5.89 -7.25 0.35
C SER A 103 -5.85 -5.77 0.74
N PHE A 104 -6.85 -4.99 0.29
CA PHE A 104 -6.97 -3.57 0.57
C PHE A 104 -8.43 -3.13 0.79
N CYS A 105 -8.60 -1.97 1.40
CA CYS A 105 -9.86 -1.27 1.56
C CYS A 105 -9.72 0.18 1.09
N ILE A 106 -10.69 0.69 0.33
CA ILE A 106 -10.78 2.11 -0.02
C ILE A 106 -11.96 2.72 0.73
N SER A 107 -11.70 3.68 1.60
CA SER A 107 -12.73 4.50 2.24
C SER A 107 -12.75 5.92 1.67
N PHE A 108 -13.91 6.57 1.80
CA PHE A 108 -14.20 7.87 1.23
C PHE A 108 -14.35 8.89 2.35
N ASP A 109 -13.40 9.81 2.46
CA ASP A 109 -13.35 10.80 3.53
C ASP A 109 -13.69 12.19 2.99
N ARG A 110 -14.74 12.80 3.56
CA ARG A 110 -15.14 14.19 3.27
C ARG A 110 -14.74 15.09 4.44
N PHE A 111 -13.92 16.08 4.14
CA PHE A 111 -13.61 17.20 5.04
C PHE A 111 -14.27 18.47 4.49
N PRO A 112 -14.48 19.52 5.32
CA PRO A 112 -15.19 20.72 4.89
C PRO A 112 -14.65 21.35 3.59
N ASP A 113 -13.33 21.33 3.40
CA ASP A 113 -12.67 22.00 2.27
C ASP A 113 -12.11 21.04 1.22
N TYR A 114 -12.13 19.72 1.47
CA TYR A 114 -11.51 18.75 0.58
C TYR A 114 -12.06 17.34 0.75
N GLN A 115 -12.03 16.58 -0.34
CA GLN A 115 -12.37 15.17 -0.39
C GLN A 115 -11.10 14.36 -0.63
N THR A 116 -10.97 13.23 0.06
CA THR A 116 -9.88 12.28 -0.15
C THR A 116 -10.39 10.85 -0.15
N ILE A 117 -9.75 9.99 -0.91
CA ILE A 117 -9.84 8.56 -0.66
C ILE A 117 -8.70 8.15 0.27
N LYS A 118 -8.99 7.22 1.17
CA LYS A 118 -8.01 6.54 2.01
C LYS A 118 -7.91 5.11 1.50
N ILE A 119 -6.71 4.70 1.10
CA ILE A 119 -6.42 3.31 0.78
C ILE A 119 -5.67 2.71 1.97
N GLU A 120 -6.13 1.57 2.45
CA GLU A 120 -5.52 0.81 3.54
C GLU A 120 -5.25 -0.62 3.10
N ASP A 121 -4.04 -1.15 3.34
CA ASP A 121 -3.74 -2.57 3.09
C ASP A 121 -3.97 -3.44 4.34
N ARG A 122 -3.88 -4.76 4.16
CA ARG A 122 -3.98 -5.75 5.24
C ARG A 122 -2.94 -5.61 6.36
N TRP A 123 -1.88 -4.81 6.18
CA TRP A 123 -0.88 -4.52 7.21
C TRP A 123 -1.14 -3.20 7.92
N SER A 124 -2.32 -2.61 7.71
CA SER A 124 -2.71 -1.30 8.26
C SER A 124 -1.81 -0.16 7.77
N ASN A 125 -1.12 -0.32 6.64
CA ASN A 125 -0.49 0.82 5.99
C ASN A 125 -1.58 1.63 5.29
N VAL A 126 -1.46 2.94 5.38
CA VAL A 126 -2.49 3.87 4.89
C VAL A 126 -1.88 4.92 3.98
N VAL A 127 -2.57 5.25 2.90
CA VAL A 127 -2.29 6.43 2.08
C VAL A 127 -3.58 7.19 1.77
N TYR A 128 -3.51 8.53 1.90
CA TYR A 128 -4.60 9.43 1.55
C TYR A 128 -4.29 10.10 0.21
N LEU A 129 -5.26 10.07 -0.71
CA LEU A 129 -5.13 10.63 -2.06
C LEU A 129 -6.27 11.61 -2.31
N GLY A 130 -5.93 12.85 -2.66
CA GLY A 130 -6.91 13.83 -3.14
C GLY A 130 -7.15 13.68 -4.64
N LYS A 131 -8.19 14.36 -5.13
CA LYS A 131 -8.66 14.33 -6.53
C LYS A 131 -7.55 14.32 -7.58
N GLU A 132 -6.71 15.36 -7.60
CA GLU A 132 -5.62 15.49 -8.60
C GLU A 132 -4.62 14.33 -8.54
N THR A 133 -4.37 13.80 -7.33
CA THR A 133 -3.45 12.68 -7.13
C THR A 133 -4.04 11.39 -7.69
N VAL A 134 -5.35 11.18 -7.51
CA VAL A 134 -6.09 10.03 -8.04
C VAL A 134 -6.20 10.08 -9.56
N LEU A 135 -6.56 11.24 -10.11
CA LEU A 135 -6.60 11.41 -11.57
C LEU A 135 -5.23 11.14 -12.20
N LYS A 136 -4.16 11.62 -11.57
CA LYS A 136 -2.80 11.34 -12.05
C LYS A 136 -2.45 9.86 -11.94
N LEU A 137 -2.89 9.17 -10.89
CA LEU A 137 -2.70 7.75 -10.71
C LEU A 137 -3.35 6.94 -11.84
N PHE A 138 -4.62 7.25 -12.19
CA PHE A 138 -5.32 6.58 -13.30
C PHE A 138 -4.72 6.92 -14.68
N GLN A 139 -4.27 8.16 -14.89
CA GLN A 139 -3.51 8.50 -16.10
C GLN A 139 -2.23 7.66 -16.29
N LEU A 140 -1.62 7.21 -15.19
CA LEU A 140 -0.44 6.35 -15.22
C LEU A 140 -0.79 4.86 -15.36
N ALA A 141 -2.06 4.46 -15.35
CA ALA A 141 -2.47 3.05 -15.39
C ALA A 141 -1.87 2.27 -16.58
N PRO A 142 -1.82 2.78 -17.83
CA PRO A 142 -1.18 2.08 -18.94
C PRO A 142 0.32 1.86 -18.73
N LEU A 143 1.00 2.85 -18.15
CA LEU A 143 2.42 2.76 -17.82
C LEU A 143 2.66 1.73 -16.70
N ILE A 144 1.81 1.74 -15.67
CA ILE A 144 1.87 0.76 -14.57
C ILE A 144 1.73 -0.66 -15.13
N ALA A 145 0.71 -0.90 -15.95
CA ALA A 145 0.48 -2.20 -16.58
C ALA A 145 1.66 -2.64 -17.45
N TYR A 146 2.20 -1.73 -18.27
CA TYR A 146 3.38 -2.00 -19.08
C TYR A 146 4.60 -2.39 -18.23
N THR A 147 4.94 -1.61 -17.20
CA THR A 147 6.10 -1.87 -16.34
C THR A 147 5.94 -3.17 -15.56
N MET A 148 4.75 -3.45 -15.01
CA MET A 148 4.48 -4.72 -14.33
C MET A 148 4.68 -5.92 -15.28
N ASN A 149 4.14 -5.86 -16.50
CA ASN A 149 4.29 -6.93 -17.48
C ASN A 149 5.76 -7.15 -17.88
N MET A 150 6.49 -6.07 -18.13
CA MET A 150 7.92 -6.13 -18.45
C MET A 150 8.71 -6.78 -17.29
N LEU A 151 8.39 -6.47 -16.03
CA LEU A 151 8.99 -7.15 -14.89
C LEU A 151 8.63 -8.66 -14.84
N LYS A 152 7.40 -9.08 -15.16
CA LYS A 152 7.08 -10.53 -15.19
C LYS A 152 7.91 -11.28 -16.22
N THR A 153 8.13 -10.69 -17.39
CA THR A 153 8.82 -11.36 -18.51
C THR A 153 10.31 -11.62 -18.29
N GLN A 154 10.94 -10.99 -17.30
CA GLN A 154 12.38 -11.12 -17.05
C GLN A 154 12.78 -12.40 -16.28
N GLU A 155 11.83 -13.27 -15.90
CA GLU A 155 12.07 -14.53 -15.14
C GLU A 155 13.02 -14.38 -13.92
N PHE A 156 13.03 -13.20 -13.28
CA PHE A 156 14.04 -12.85 -12.27
C PHE A 156 14.13 -13.83 -11.11
N GLN A 157 12.99 -14.37 -10.65
CA GLN A 157 12.96 -15.37 -9.58
C GLN A 157 13.77 -16.62 -9.96
N LYS A 158 13.57 -17.13 -11.18
CA LYS A 158 14.28 -18.32 -11.68
C LYS A 158 15.78 -18.04 -11.77
N TYR A 159 16.16 -16.89 -12.33
CA TYR A 159 17.56 -16.45 -12.37
C TYR A 159 18.19 -16.39 -10.96
N PHE A 160 17.52 -15.74 -10.01
CA PHE A 160 18.02 -15.59 -8.64
C PHE A 160 18.13 -16.95 -7.92
N THR A 161 17.14 -17.83 -8.07
CA THR A 161 17.18 -19.18 -7.49
C THR A 161 18.32 -20.01 -8.06
N THR A 162 18.55 -19.99 -9.38
CA THR A 162 19.69 -20.66 -10.00
C THR A 162 21.02 -20.15 -9.44
N LEU A 163 21.18 -18.83 -9.35
CA LEU A 163 22.41 -18.22 -8.83
C LEU A 163 22.68 -18.60 -7.37
N VAL A 164 21.65 -18.56 -6.51
CA VAL A 164 21.79 -18.96 -5.11
C VAL A 164 22.14 -20.45 -4.99
N GLN A 165 21.50 -21.31 -5.78
CA GLN A 165 21.81 -22.75 -5.80
C GLN A 165 23.24 -23.02 -6.27
N ASP A 166 23.71 -22.31 -7.30
CA ASP A 166 25.08 -22.44 -7.80
C ASP A 166 26.12 -22.01 -6.77
N VAL A 167 25.84 -20.95 -5.98
CA VAL A 167 26.74 -20.51 -4.91
C VAL A 167 26.74 -21.51 -3.74
N GLN A 168 25.57 -22.01 -3.35
CA GLN A 168 25.43 -22.98 -2.26
C GLN A 168 26.09 -24.32 -2.58
N THR A 169 25.96 -24.81 -3.82
CA THR A 169 26.56 -26.08 -4.26
C THR A 169 28.08 -26.00 -4.39
N LYS A 170 28.65 -24.82 -4.58
CA LYS A 170 30.10 -24.61 -4.72
C LYS A 170 30.83 -24.38 -3.38
N HIS A 171 30.15 -24.25 -2.24
CA HIS A 171 30.78 -23.86 -0.96
C HIS A 171 31.63 -22.57 -1.05
N ILE A 172 31.32 -21.68 -1.99
CA ILE A 172 32.03 -20.42 -2.17
C ILE A 172 31.23 -19.33 -1.43
N ASP A 173 31.92 -18.52 -0.63
CA ASP A 173 31.31 -17.41 0.09
C ASP A 173 30.79 -16.36 -0.92
N VAL A 174 29.56 -15.87 -0.73
CA VAL A 174 28.86 -14.98 -1.69
C VAL A 174 29.65 -13.69 -1.94
N ARG A 175 30.54 -13.31 -1.00
CA ARG A 175 31.45 -12.16 -1.12
C ARG A 175 32.42 -12.25 -2.30
N ASP A 176 32.79 -13.45 -2.75
CA ASP A 176 33.79 -13.62 -3.80
C ASP A 176 33.24 -13.43 -5.21
N TYR A 177 31.92 -13.27 -5.38
CA TYR A 177 31.24 -13.10 -6.67
C TYR A 177 30.77 -11.66 -6.97
N ILE A 178 30.87 -10.73 -6.01
CA ILE A 178 30.32 -9.36 -6.12
C ILE A 178 31.44 -8.28 -6.25
N MET A 179 32.71 -8.68 -6.35
CA MET A 179 33.82 -7.79 -6.76
C MET A 179 34.20 -8.01 -8.22
#